data_AF-A0A838NYP3-F1
#
_entry.id   AF-A0A838NYP3-F1
#
_cell.length_a   1.000
_cell.length_b   1.000
_cell.length_c   1.000
_cell.angle_alpha   90.00
_cell.angle_beta   90.00
_cell.angle_gamma   90.00
#
_symmetry.space_group_name_H-M   'P 1'
#
loop_
_entity.id
_entity.type
_entity.pdbx_description
1 polymer ?
#
loop_
_entity_poly.entity_id
_entity_poly.type
_entity_poly.pdbx_seq_one_letter_code
_entity_poly.pdbx_strand_id
1 'polypeptide(L)' 'MLKRKNMLMDQRKLNMAKAVLGVETETAAVEAALDMVVFRAEVFRGLDELAAAGGVASIEPIRRTG' A
#
# COMPACT_ATOMS: atom_id res chain seq x y z
N MET A 1 -1.47 3.43 20.93
CA MET A 1 -0.47 4.26 21.64
C MET A 1 0.73 4.46 20.73
N LEU A 2 1.11 5.71 20.45
CA LEU A 2 2.31 6.01 19.67
C LEU A 2 3.57 5.65 20.45
N LYS A 3 4.55 5.03 19.80
CA LYS A 3 5.84 4.68 20.41
C LYS A 3 6.98 5.21 19.54
N ARG A 4 7.90 5.97 20.12
CA ARG A 4 9.10 6.44 19.43
C ARG A 4 9.96 5.25 18.99
N LYS A 5 10.46 5.30 17.76
CA LYS A 5 11.42 4.35 17.20
C LYS A 5 12.67 5.11 16.77
N ASN A 6 13.83 4.47 16.92
CA ASN A 6 15.09 4.98 16.39
C ASN A 6 15.52 4.02 15.28
N MET A 7 15.51 4.47 14.03
CA MET A 7 15.76 3.63 12.85
C MET A 7 16.64 4.38 11.87
N LEU A 8 17.58 3.66 11.25
CA LEU A 8 18.33 4.18 10.12
C LEU A 8 17.55 3.88 8.84
N MET A 9 17.27 4.91 8.04
CA MET A 9 16.47 4.80 6.81
C MET A 9 17.11 5.59 5.67
N ASP A 10 16.87 5.16 4.43
CA ASP A 10 17.32 5.90 3.25
C ASP A 10 16.43 7.13 3.05
N GLN A 11 17.02 8.32 3.18
CA GLN A 11 16.35 9.61 3.01
C GLN A 11 15.63 9.73 1.67
N ARG A 12 16.17 9.14 0.60
CA ARG A 12 15.54 9.21 -0.74
C ARG A 12 14.20 8.48 -0.75
N LYS A 13 14.09 7.35 -0.05
CA LYS A 13 12.83 6.60 0.07
C LYS A 13 11.79 7.42 0.83
N LEU A 14 12.19 8.10 1.91
CA LEU A 14 11.31 8.98 2.68
C LEU A 14 10.82 10.16 1.83
N ASN A 15 11.70 10.81 1.08
CA ASN A 15 11.32 11.91 0.19
C ASN A 15 10.32 11.46 -0.90
N MET A 16 10.56 10.29 -1.50
CA MET A 16 9.63 9.71 -2.47
C MET A 16 8.29 9.38 -1.84
N ALA A 17 8.29 8.75 -0.65
CA ALA A 17 7.06 8.44 0.07
C ALA A 17 6.27 9.71 0.39
N LYS A 18 6.92 10.76 0.90
CA LYS A 18 6.29 12.06 1.13
C LYS A 18 5.65 12.65 -0.12
N ALA A 19 6.36 12.61 -1.25
CA ALA A 19 5.86 13.15 -2.52
C ALA A 19 4.66 12.37 -3.05
N VAL A 20 4.72 11.03 -3.01
CA VAL A 20 3.62 10.15 -3.44
C VAL A 20 2.40 10.30 -2.54
N LEU A 21 2.61 10.43 -1.23
CA LEU A 21 1.55 10.52 -0.22
C LEU A 21 1.03 11.94 -0.02
N GLY A 22 1.70 12.97 -0.56
CA GLY A 22 1.32 14.37 -0.38
C GLY A 22 1.44 14.86 1.07
N VAL A 23 2.39 14.33 1.84
CA VAL A 23 2.55 14.65 3.28
C VAL A 23 3.83 15.42 3.59
N GLU A 24 3.74 16.29 4.58
CA GLU A 24 4.82 17.24 4.91
C GLU A 24 5.93 16.64 5.79
N THR A 25 5.65 15.59 6.55
CA THR A 25 6.60 15.02 7.51
C THR A 25 6.96 13.57 7.19
N GLU A 26 8.17 13.17 7.59
CA GLU A 26 8.64 11.79 7.44
C GLU A 26 7.83 10.81 8.30
N THR A 27 7.47 11.22 9.52
CA THR A 27 6.60 10.42 10.39
C THR A 27 5.25 10.18 9.72
N ALA A 28 4.60 11.21 9.18
CA ALA A 28 3.34 11.04 8.47
C ALA A 28 3.48 10.12 7.24
N ALA A 29 4.60 10.21 6.51
CA ALA A 29 4.86 9.33 5.38
C ALA A 29 5.02 7.87 5.80
N VAL A 30 5.71 7.61 6.91
CA VAL A 30 5.89 6.25 7.44
C VAL A 30 4.57 5.68 7.95
N GLU A 31 3.81 6.44 8.74
CA GLU A 31 2.50 6.00 9.25
C GLU A 31 1.54 5.68 8.08
N ALA A 32 1.37 6.61 7.14
CA ALA A 32 0.50 6.38 5.98
C ALA A 32 0.98 5.23 5.08
N ALA A 33 2.29 5.03 4.94
CA ALA A 33 2.82 3.88 4.21
C ALA A 33 2.48 2.55 4.90
N LEU A 34 2.53 2.49 6.22
CA LEU A 34 2.14 1.29 6.99
C LEU A 34 0.64 1.04 6.86
N ASP A 35 -0.18 2.08 6.97
CA ASP A 35 -1.63 1.98 6.79
C ASP A 35 -2.00 1.45 5.39
N MET A 36 -1.33 1.94 4.34
CA MET A 36 -1.53 1.45 2.97
C MET A 36 -1.16 -0.03 2.81
N VAL A 37 -0.12 -0.52 3.49
CA VAL A 37 0.27 -1.94 3.43
C VAL A 37 -0.81 -2.81 4.06
N VAL A 38 -1.36 -2.39 5.20
CA VAL A 38 -2.47 -3.10 5.87
C VAL A 38 -3.72 -3.04 5.00
N PHE A 39 -4.12 -1.85 4.55
CA PHE A 39 -5.27 -1.66 3.68
C PHE A 39 -5.19 -2.52 2.43
N ARG A 40 -4.03 -2.56 1.77
CA ARG A 40 -3.80 -3.41 0.60
C ARG A 40 -4.10 -4.88 0.92
N ALA A 41 -3.58 -5.41 2.03
CA ALA A 41 -3.81 -6.79 2.42
C ALA A 41 -5.30 -7.07 2.67
N GLU A 42 -6.01 -6.16 3.33
CA GLU A 42 -7.44 -6.28 3.59
C GLU A 42 -8.29 -6.24 2.33
N VAL A 43 -7.95 -5.33 1.38
CA VAL A 43 -8.62 -5.25 0.08
C VAL A 43 -8.46 -6.54 -0.70
N PHE A 44 -7.23 -7.07 -0.81
CA PHE A 44 -7.01 -8.33 -1.53
C PHE A 44 -7.78 -9.48 -0.89
N ARG A 45 -7.75 -9.60 0.43
CA ARG A 45 -8.56 -10.60 1.14
C ARG A 45 -10.05 -10.46 0.83
N GLY A 46 -10.58 -9.24 0.86
CA GLY A 46 -11.99 -8.98 0.53
C GLY A 46 -12.33 -9.32 -0.92
N LEU A 47 -11.42 -9.04 -1.86
CA LEU A 47 -11.57 -9.43 -3.26
C LEU A 47 -11.55 -10.95 -3.44
N ASP A 48 -10.69 -11.65 -2.72
CA ASP A 48 -10.62 -13.13 -2.74
C ASP A 48 -11.93 -13.74 -2.20
N GLU A 49 -12.46 -13.19 -1.09
CA GLU A 49 -13.75 -13.60 -0.52
C GLU A 49 -14.93 -13.32 -1.47
N LEU A 50 -14.93 -12.15 -2.12
CA LEU A 50 -15.94 -11.77 -3.12
C LEU A 50 -15.89 -12.66 -4.36
N ALA A 51 -14.70 -13.02 -4.83
CA ALA A 51 -14.51 -13.97 -5.91
C ALA A 51 -15.03 -15.37 -5.53
N ALA A 52 -14.75 -15.82 -4.31
CA ALA A 52 -15.25 -17.10 -3.79
C ALA A 52 -16.78 -17.13 -3.64
N ALA A 53 -17.40 -15.98 -3.33
CA ALA A 53 -18.85 -15.80 -3.28
C ALA A 53 -19.51 -15.69 -4.67
N GLY A 54 -18.73 -15.67 -5.75
CA GLY A 54 -19.23 -15.74 -7.12
C GLY A 54 -19.37 -14.41 -7.85
N GLY A 55 -18.64 -13.33 -7.49
CA GLY A 55 -18.71 -12.14 -8.34
C GLY A 55 -17.64 -11.05 -8.21
N VAL A 56 -16.54 -11.19 -8.96
CA VAL A 56 -15.78 -10.12 -9.64
C VAL A 56 -15.60 -10.60 -11.08
N ALA A 57 -15.91 -9.79 -12.10
CA ALA A 57 -15.75 -10.22 -13.49
C ALA A 57 -14.28 -10.57 -13.78
N SER A 58 -14.02 -11.76 -14.33
CA SER A 58 -12.67 -12.13 -14.75
C SER A 58 -12.24 -11.24 -15.90
N ILE A 59 -11.30 -10.32 -15.64
CA ILE A 59 -10.63 -9.59 -16.72
C ILE A 59 -9.57 -10.53 -17.25
N GLU A 60 -9.70 -10.98 -18.51
CA GLU A 60 -8.63 -11.76 -19.15
C GLU A 60 -7.32 -10.96 -19.08
N PRO A 61 -6.20 -11.59 -18.69
CA PRO A 61 -4.92 -10.90 -18.63
C PRO A 61 -4.59 -10.36 -20.03
N ILE A 62 -4.22 -9.07 -20.10
CA ILE A 62 -3.73 -8.44 -21.32
C ILE A 62 -2.53 -9.26 -21.79
N ARG A 63 -2.71 -10.09 -22.83
CA ARG A 63 -1.58 -10.72 -23.52
C ARG A 63 -0.76 -9.58 -24.12
N ARG A 64 0.43 -9.35 -23.58
CA ARG A 64 1.45 -8.61 -24.33
C ARG A 64 1.88 -9.52 -25.48
N THR A 65 1.29 -9.33 -26.65
CA THR A 65 1.85 -9.79 -27.91
C THR A 65 3.16 -9.03 -28.11
N GLY A 66 4.27 -9.74 -27.92
CA GLY A 66 5.57 -9.34 -28.45
C GLY A 66 5.64 -9.60 -29.95
#